data_AF-A0A3L9DQG2-F1
#
_entry.id   AF-A0A3L9DQG2-F1
#
_cell.length_a   1.000
_cell.length_b   1.000
_cell.length_c   1.000
_cell.angle_alpha   90.00
_cell.angle_beta   90.00
_cell.angle_gamma   90.00
#
_symmetry.space_group_name_H-M   'P 1'
#
loop_
_entity.id
_entity.type
_entity.pdbx_description
1 polymer ?
#
loop_
_entity_poly.entity_id
_entity_poly.type
_entity_poly.pdbx_seq_one_letter_code
_entity_poly.pdbx_strand_id
1 'polypeptide(L)' 'MIVDPEKFALAVVQSSDSSLTVADKLGLFEEAYQAAVTRNQPIVDAKNKKKADSVKAFLNSY' A
#
# COMPACT_ATOMS: atom_id res chain seq x y z
N MET A 1 -3.73 6.88 -7.67
CA MET A 1 -4.61 6.79 -6.48
C MET A 1 -3.92 5.87 -5.48
N ILE A 2 -3.71 6.31 -4.24
CA ILE A 2 -3.20 5.44 -3.18
C ILE A 2 -4.37 4.57 -2.73
N VAL A 3 -4.14 3.26 -2.67
CA VAL A 3 -5.13 2.29 -2.17
C VAL A 3 -4.88 2.08 -0.69
N ASP A 4 -5.92 2.04 0.13
CA ASP A 4 -5.78 1.62 1.52
C ASP A 4 -5.54 0.10 1.55
N PRO A 5 -4.35 -0.37 1.99
CA PRO A 5 -4.00 -1.79 1.90
C PRO A 5 -4.91 -2.70 2.71
N GLU A 6 -5.36 -2.25 3.88
CA GLU A 6 -6.24 -3.01 4.76
C GLU A 6 -7.63 -3.14 4.15
N LYS A 7 -8.23 -2.02 3.70
CA LYS A 7 -9.55 -2.05 3.06
C LYS A 7 -9.55 -2.89 1.79
N PHE A 8 -8.47 -2.82 1.01
CA PHE A 8 -8.32 -3.64 -0.18
C PHE A 8 -8.23 -5.13 0.17
N ALA A 9 -7.37 -5.50 1.13
CA ALA A 9 -7.24 -6.88 1.56
C ALA A 9 -8.56 -7.46 2.10
N LEU A 10 -9.28 -6.69 2.93
CA LEU A 10 -10.60 -7.07 3.41
C LEU A 10 -11.61 -7.27 2.28
N ALA A 11 -11.63 -6.38 1.28
CA ALA A 11 -12.52 -6.51 0.13
C ALA A 11 -12.21 -7.78 -0.68
N VAL A 12 -10.92 -8.10 -0.88
CA VAL A 12 -10.50 -9.35 -1.55
C VAL A 12 -11.00 -10.56 -0.79
N VAL A 13 -10.77 -10.63 0.53
CA VAL A 13 -11.25 -11.73 1.38
C VAL A 13 -12.78 -11.84 1.36
N GLN A 14 -13.50 -10.72 1.43
CA GLN A 14 -14.97 -10.72 1.39
C GLN A 14 -15.53 -11.16 0.03
N SER A 15 -14.83 -10.85 -1.06
CA SER A 15 -15.20 -11.27 -2.42
C SER A 15 -14.75 -12.70 -2.78
N SER A 16 -13.92 -13.32 -1.93
CA SER A 16 -13.39 -14.67 -2.16
C SER A 16 -14.44 -15.75 -1.88
N ASP A 17 -14.19 -16.96 -2.39
CA ASP A 17 -15.12 -18.07 -2.24
C ASP A 17 -15.39 -18.40 -0.76
N SER A 18 -16.67 -18.57 -0.43
CA SER A 18 -17.13 -19.01 0.88
C SER A 18 -16.59 -20.38 1.29
N SER A 19 -16.19 -21.22 0.32
CA SER A 19 -15.61 -22.55 0.54
C SER A 19 -14.21 -22.53 1.12
N LEU A 20 -13.50 -21.40 1.04
CA LEU A 20 -12.15 -21.24 1.58
C LEU A 20 -12.14 -21.32 3.10
N THR A 21 -11.12 -22.00 3.64
CA THR A 21 -10.92 -22.06 5.08
C THR A 21 -10.50 -20.70 5.63
N VAL A 22 -10.57 -20.54 6.94
CA VAL A 22 -10.08 -19.33 7.61
C VAL A 22 -8.58 -19.12 7.35
N ALA A 23 -7.79 -20.19 7.28
CA ALA A 23 -6.36 -20.12 6.97
C ALA A 23 -6.11 -19.62 5.54
N ASP A 24 -6.87 -20.10 4.56
CA ASP A 24 -6.77 -19.63 3.17
C ASP A 24 -7.15 -18.15 3.04
N LYS A 25 -8.19 -17.73 3.76
CA LYS A 25 -8.63 -16.32 3.81
C LYS A 25 -7.61 -15.42 4.49
N LEU A 26 -6.88 -15.92 5.50
CA LEU A 26 -5.74 -15.24 6.09
C LEU A 26 -4.59 -15.07 5.10
N GLY A 27 -4.24 -16.13 4.35
CA GLY A 27 -3.24 -16.04 3.27
C GLY A 27 -3.62 -15.01 2.20
N LEU A 28 -4.87 -15.04 1.74
CA LEU A 28 -5.40 -14.05 0.79
C LEU A 28 -5.34 -12.62 1.32
N PHE A 29 -5.61 -12.42 2.62
CA PHE A 29 -5.49 -11.12 3.25
C PHE A 29 -4.05 -10.60 3.17
N GLU A 30 -3.08 -11.42 3.60
CA GLU A 30 -1.67 -11.06 3.64
C GLU A 30 -1.13 -10.74 2.24
N GLU A 31 -1.45 -11.58 1.26
CA GLU A 31 -1.06 -11.38 -0.14
C GLU A 31 -1.65 -10.08 -0.72
N ALA A 32 -2.95 -9.86 -0.53
CA ALA A 32 -3.63 -8.67 -1.03
C ALA A 32 -3.10 -7.39 -0.36
N TYR A 33 -2.81 -7.46 0.95
CA TYR A 33 -2.22 -6.35 1.70
C TYR A 33 -0.85 -5.98 1.12
N GLN A 34 0.04 -6.95 0.94
CA GLN A 34 1.38 -6.71 0.40
C GLN A 34 1.34 -6.23 -1.06
N ALA A 35 0.39 -6.71 -1.86
CA ALA A 35 0.18 -6.22 -3.22
C ALA A 35 -0.20 -4.74 -3.23
N ALA A 36 -1.09 -4.30 -2.33
CA ALA A 36 -1.49 -2.90 -2.22
C ALA A 36 -0.35 -2.01 -1.70
N VAL A 37 0.43 -2.47 -0.72
CA VAL A 37 1.65 -1.77 -0.24
C VAL A 37 2.63 -1.59 -1.39
N THR A 38 2.95 -2.66 -2.11
CA THR A 38 3.89 -2.64 -3.24
C THR A 38 3.42 -1.69 -4.34
N ARG A 39 2.12 -1.70 -4.66
CA ARG A 39 1.52 -0.76 -5.62
C ARG A 39 1.65 0.69 -5.19
N ASN A 40 1.53 0.97 -3.89
CA ASN A 40 1.61 2.32 -3.35
C ASN A 40 3.04 2.84 -3.23
N GLN A 41 4.03 1.95 -3.08
CA GLN A 41 5.43 2.28 -2.81
C GLN A 41 6.00 3.33 -3.79
N PRO A 42 5.84 3.23 -5.12
CA PRO A 42 6.38 4.22 -6.05
C PRO A 42 5.79 5.63 -5.85
N ILE A 43 4.52 5.71 -5.42
CA ILE A 43 3.84 6.98 -5.18
C ILE A 43 4.35 7.62 -3.88
N VAL A 44 4.57 6.80 -2.85
CA VAL A 44 5.14 7.24 -1.57
C VAL A 44 6.58 7.71 -1.77
N ASP A 45 7.39 6.94 -2.51
CA ASP A 45 8.78 7.28 -2.82
C ASP A 45 8.88 8.59 -3.61
N ALA A 46 8.02 8.77 -4.63
CA ALA A 46 7.96 10.00 -5.39
C ALA A 46 7.59 11.22 -4.52
N LYS A 47 6.66 11.06 -3.57
CA LYS A 47 6.31 12.13 -2.62
C LYS A 47 7.46 12.43 -1.66
N ASN A 48 8.12 11.41 -1.14
CA ASN A 48 9.25 11.57 -0.22
C ASN A 48 10.44 12.23 -0.91
N LYS A 49 10.74 11.86 -2.16
CA LYS A 49 11.77 12.51 -2.96
C LYS A 49 11.49 13.98 -3.18
N LYS A 50 10.26 14.34 -3.58
CA LYS A 50 9.85 15.75 -3.73
C LYS A 50 9.99 16.54 -2.44
N LYS A 51 9.63 15.95 -1.29
CA LYS A 51 9.82 16.59 0.01
C LYS A 51 11.30 16.80 0.33
N ALA A 52 12.14 15.79 0.13
CA ALA A 52 13.58 15.87 0.35
C ALA A 52 14.23 16.95 -0.53
N ASP A 53 13.87 17.00 -1.81
CA ASP A 53 14.36 18.02 -2.75
C ASP A 53 13.93 19.43 -2.33
N SER A 54 12.69 19.58 -1.84
CA SER A 54 12.17 20.87 -1.35
C SER A 54 12.90 21.34 -0.08
N VAL A 55 13.17 20.43 0.87
CA VAL A 55 13.95 20.74 2.08
C VAL A 55 15.37 21.13 1.70
N LYS A 56 16.00 20.43 0.77
CA LYS A 56 17.34 20.76 0.28
C LYS A 56 17.39 22.13 -0.39
N ALA A 57 16.39 22.47 -1.21
CA ALA A 57 16.30 23.78 -1.85
C ALA A 57 16.12 24.91 -0.82
N PHE A 58 15.31 24.70 0.22
CA PHE A 58 15.14 25.66 1.32
C PHE A 58 16.45 25.89 2.08
N LEU A 59 17.15 24.82 2.47
CA LEU A 59 18.41 24.93 3.21
C LEU A 59 19.53 25.60 2.40
N ASN A 60 19.53 25.47 1.07
CA ASN A 60 20.51 26.11 0.19
C ASN A 60 20.16 27.57 -0.17
N SER A 61 19.01 28.08 0.29
CA SER A 61 18.57 29.46 0.04
C SER A 61 18.89 30.44 1.17
N TYR A 62 19.54 29.95 2.23
CA TYR A 62 20.09 30.70 3.36
C TYR A 62 21.62 30.63 3.36
#